data_AF-A0A3D4BAK0-F1
#
_entry.id   AF-A0A3D4BAK0-F1
#
_cell.length_a   1.000
_cell.length_b   1.000
_cell.length_c   1.000
_cell.angle_alpha   90.00
_cell.angle_beta   90.00
_cell.angle_gamma   90.00
#
_symmetry.space_group_name_H-M   'P 1'
#
loop_
_entity.id
_entity.type
_entity.pdbx_description
1 polymer ?
#
loop_
_entity_poly.entity_id
_entity_poly.type
_entity_poly.pdbx_seq_one_letter_code
_entity_poly.pdbx_strand_id
1 'polypeptide(L)' 'LAPHTGLPAITFPMGHTRDVLPAGLTFVGRLFSEPDLIQFVYAYEQATQHRRPSAMFPALE' A
#
# COMPACT_ATOMS: atom_id res chain seq x y z
N LEU A 1 1.21 -4.38 15.98
CA LEU A 1 0.69 -3.11 16.55
C LEU A 1 -0.77 -2.91 16.17
N ALA A 2 -1.09 -2.58 14.91
CA ALA A 2 -2.46 -2.26 14.48
C ALA A 2 -3.60 -3.23 14.87
N PRO A 3 -3.51 -4.56 14.66
CA PRO A 3 -4.66 -5.45 14.90
C PRO A 3 -5.02 -5.62 16.38
N HIS A 4 -4.07 -5.39 17.30
CA HIS A 4 -4.32 -5.54 18.74
C HIS A 4 -4.74 -4.22 19.40
N THR A 5 -4.45 -3.07 18.78
CA THR A 5 -4.70 -1.74 19.36
C THR A 5 -5.89 -1.02 18.73
N GLY A 6 -6.52 -1.59 17.69
CA GLY A 6 -7.60 -0.95 16.95
C GLY A 6 -7.17 0.27 16.14
N LEU A 7 -5.86 0.47 15.93
CA LEU A 7 -5.35 1.60 15.16
C LEU A 7 -5.60 1.37 13.67
N PRO A 8 -6.04 2.40 12.92
CA PRO A 8 -6.19 2.28 11.49
C PRO A 8 -4.82 2.10 10.84
N ALA A 9 -4.74 1.14 9.92
CA ALA A 9 -3.53 0.86 9.17
C ALA A 9 -3.87 0.49 7.73
N ILE A 10 -3.06 0.98 6.79
CA ILE A 10 -3.22 0.71 5.35
C ILE A 10 -1.89 0.21 4.81
N THR A 11 -1.92 -0.93 4.11
CA THR A 11 -0.78 -1.52 3.42
C THR A 11 -0.92 -1.32 1.92
N PHE A 12 0.12 -0.79 1.28
CA PHE A 12 0.13 -0.42 -0.14
C PHE A 12 1.48 -0.75 -0.78
N PRO A 13 1.58 -0.86 -2.12
CA PRO A 13 2.81 -1.28 -2.79
C PRO A 13 3.90 -0.19 -2.70
N MET A 14 5.10 -0.58 -2.27
CA MET A 14 6.27 0.32 -2.25
C MET A 14 7.33 -0.01 -3.30
N GLY A 15 7.15 -1.10 -4.06
CA GLY A 15 8.09 -1.53 -5.07
C GLY A 15 8.28 -3.04 -5.08
N HIS A 16 9.39 -3.48 -5.64
CA HIS A 16 9.75 -4.89 -5.73
C HIS A 16 11.14 -5.10 -5.14
N THR A 17 11.26 -6.08 -4.26
CA THR A 17 12.54 -6.54 -3.74
C THR A 17 13.18 -7.47 -4.76
N ARG A 18 14.46 -7.23 -5.08
CA ARG A 18 15.22 -7.96 -6.10
C ARG A 18 14.50 -8.02 -7.45
N ASP A 19 13.70 -7.01 -7.78
CA ASP A 19 12.90 -6.88 -9.00
C ASP A 19 11.82 -7.96 -9.27
N VAL A 20 11.63 -8.93 -8.36
CA VAL A 20 10.68 -10.04 -8.57
C VAL A 20 9.61 -10.13 -7.47
N LEU A 21 9.93 -9.74 -6.24
CA LEU A 21 9.01 -9.93 -5.11
C LEU A 21 8.32 -8.61 -4.74
N PRO A 22 6.97 -8.51 -4.80
CA PRO A 22 6.29 -7.29 -4.41
C PRO A 22 6.50 -7.00 -2.92
N ALA A 23 6.94 -5.79 -2.61
CA ALA A 23 7.11 -5.29 -1.26
C ALA A 23 5.99 -4.30 -0.92
N GLY A 24 5.42 -4.44 0.28
CA GLY A 24 4.40 -3.54 0.82
C GLY A 24 4.97 -2.64 1.90
N LEU A 25 4.43 -1.43 1.98
CA LEU A 25 4.64 -0.50 3.08
C LEU A 25 3.31 -0.32 3.83
N THR A 26 3.38 -0.27 5.16
CA THR A 26 2.20 -0.09 6.01
C THR A 26 2.30 1.22 6.75
N PHE A 27 1.31 2.10 6.56
CA PHE A 27 1.12 3.27 7.40
C PHE A 27 0.16 2.96 8.54
N VAL A 28 0.46 3.49 9.73
CA VAL A 28 -0.38 3.35 10.92
C VAL A 28 -0.76 4.75 11.39
N GLY A 29 -2.06 5.02 11.45
CA GLY A 29 -2.63 6.29 11.88
C GLY A 29 -3.03 6.29 13.36
N ARG A 30 -3.51 7.44 13.84
CA ARG A 30 -4.20 7.54 15.13
C ARG A 30 -5.62 7.02 14.98
N LEU A 31 -6.29 6.73 16.09
CA LEU A 31 -7.71 6.37 16.07
C LEU A 31 -8.53 7.45 15.35
N PHE A 32 -9.43 7.03 14.47
CA PHE A 32 -10.34 7.89 13.71
C PHE A 32 -9.68 8.86 12.72
N SER A 33 -8.40 8.63 12.37
CA SER A 33 -7.67 9.45 11.40
C SER A 33 -7.57 8.78 10.01
N GLU A 34 -8.56 7.98 9.63
CA GLU A 34 -8.63 7.33 8.31
C GLU A 34 -8.62 8.32 7.14
N PRO A 35 -9.32 9.48 7.19
CA PRO A 35 -9.29 10.43 6.08
C PRO A 35 -7.87 10.92 5.76
N ASP A 36 -7.09 11.28 6.79
CA ASP A 36 -5.70 11.70 6.64
C ASP A 36 -4.83 10.55 6.13
N LEU A 37 -5.03 9.34 6.67
CA LEU A 37 -4.28 8.15 6.28
C LEU A 37 -4.49 7.83 4.79
N ILE A 38 -5.73 7.92 4.30
CA ILE A 38 -6.07 7.71 2.89
C ILE A 38 -5.41 8.77 2.02
N GLN A 39 -5.42 10.05 2.43
CA GLN A 39 -4.77 11.12 1.67
C GLN A 39 -3.27 10.89 1.52
N PHE A 40 -2.58 10.50 2.59
CA PHE A 40 -1.14 10.23 2.53
C PHE A 40 -0.81 9.02 1.65
N VAL A 41 -1.58 7.94 1.79
CA VAL A 41 -1.41 6.74 0.96
C VAL A 41 -1.64 7.08 -0.51
N TYR A 42 -2.70 7.82 -0.82
CA TYR A 42 -3.03 8.23 -2.18
C TYR A 42 -1.93 9.10 -2.79
N ALA A 43 -1.47 10.12 -2.05
CA ALA A 43 -0.39 10.99 -2.51
C ALA A 43 0.90 10.19 -2.82
N TYR A 44 1.24 9.22 -1.97
CA TYR A 44 2.40 8.35 -2.19
C TYR A 44 2.23 7.44 -3.41
N GLU A 45 1.08 6.79 -3.55
CA GLU A 45 0.79 5.87 -4.67
C GLU A 45 0.79 6.62 -6.01
N GLN A 46 0.22 7.81 -6.06
CA GLN A 46 0.20 8.64 -7.26
C GLN A 46 1.58 9.18 -7.63
N ALA A 47 2.41 9.54 -6.64
CA ALA A 47 3.75 10.04 -6.91
C ALA A 47 4.72 8.94 -7.40
N THR A 48 4.52 7.70 -6.95
CA THR A 48 5.51 6.62 -7.16
C THR A 48 5.09 5.55 -8.17
N GLN A 49 3.79 5.26 -8.28
CA GLN A 49 3.24 4.29 -9.24
C GLN A 49 3.97 2.92 -9.22
N HIS A 50 4.40 2.46 -8.05
CA HIS A 50 5.21 1.24 -7.89
C HIS A 50 4.48 -0.08 -8.22
N ARG A 51 3.16 -0.04 -8.36
CA ARG A 51 2.33 -1.21 -8.65
C ARG A 51 2.61 -1.71 -10.07
N ARG A 52 2.89 -3.00 -10.20
CA ARG A 52 3.00 -3.69 -11.50
C ARG A 52 2.04 -4.87 -11.55
N PRO A 53 1.40 -5.13 -12.70
CA PRO A 53 0.57 -6.32 -12.87
C PRO A 53 1.44 -7.59 -12.80
N SER A 54 0.86 -8.68 -12.30
CA SER A 54 1.54 -9.98 -12.25
C SER A 54 1.73 -10.54 -13.65
N ALA A 55 2.94 -11.02 -13.97
CA ALA A 55 3.23 -11.63 -15.26
C ALA A 55 2.45 -12.93 -15.52
N MET A 56 2.00 -13.63 -14.47
CA MET A 56 1.24 -14.88 -14.61
C MET A 56 -0.24 -14.68 -14.97
N PHE A 57 -0.77 -13.47 -14.80
CA PHE A 57 -2.19 -13.18 -15.03
C PHE A 57 -2.34 -11.87 -15.83
N PRO A 58 -2.08 -11.90 -17.15
CA PRO A 58 -2.28 -10.75 -18.02
C PRO A 58 -3.77 -10.42 -18.20
N ALA A 59 -4.06 -9.22 -18.72
CA ALA A 59 -5.42 -8.83 -19.08
C ALA A 59 -5.98 -9.77 -20.16
N LEU A 60 -7.28 -10.03 -20.09
CA LEU A 60 -8.01 -10.78 -21.11
C LEU A 60 -8.35 -9.83 -22.28
N GLU A 61 -8.11 -10.28 -23.50
CA GLU A 61 -8.52 -9.61 -24.75
C GLU A 61 -10.01 -9.82 -25.04
#